data_AF-A0A523XIU3-F1
#
_entry.id   AF-A0A523XIU3-F1
#
_cell.length_a   1.000
_cell.length_b   1.000
_cell.length_c   1.000
_cell.angle_alpha   90.00
_cell.angle_beta   90.00
_cell.angle_gamma   90.00
#
_symmetry.space_group_name_H-M   'P 1'
#
loop_
_entity.id
_entity.type
_entity.pdbx_description
1 polymer ?
#
loop_
_entity_poly.entity_id
_entity_poly.type
_entity_poly.pdbx_seq_one_letter_code
_entity_poly.pdbx_strand_id
1 'polypeptide(L)'
;MASQVAIKQSAAEHSARGEYELALQEYNKLLAENDSDASVHNLMGDIYLKMGDREQAIMEFERAIEIYTEEAFFTNAVAVCKKVLRADSDR
;
A
#
# COMPACT_ATOMS: atom_id res chain seq x y z
N MET A 1 -16.77 -10.78 -0.68
CA MET A 1 -16.59 -9.76 -1.76
C MET A 1 -17.21 -8.41 -1.38
N ALA A 2 -18.50 -8.31 -1.03
CA ALA A 2 -19.10 -7.02 -0.64
C ALA A 2 -18.43 -6.35 0.57
N SER A 3 -17.94 -7.13 1.54
CA SER A 3 -17.22 -6.63 2.72
C SER A 3 -15.85 -6.03 2.39
N GLN A 4 -15.04 -6.68 1.56
CA GLN A 4 -13.70 -6.20 1.21
C GLN A 4 -13.75 -4.91 0.37
N VAL A 5 -14.70 -4.81 -0.56
CA VAL A 5 -14.91 -3.58 -1.34
C VAL A 5 -15.31 -2.42 -0.41
N ALA A 6 -16.18 -2.67 0.57
CA ALA A 6 -16.57 -1.66 1.55
C ALA A 6 -15.39 -1.21 2.44
N ILE A 7 -14.56 -2.16 2.90
CA ILE A 7 -13.36 -1.84 3.69
C ILE A 7 -12.38 -1.02 2.85
N LYS A 8 -12.13 -1.40 1.59
CA LYS A 8 -11.23 -0.68 0.68
C LYS A 8 -11.72 0.74 0.39
N GLN A 9 -13.03 0.91 0.21
CA GLN A 9 -13.67 2.21 0.02
C GLN A 9 -13.53 3.08 1.27
N SER A 10 -13.81 2.53 2.45
CA SER A 10 -13.66 3.21 3.74
C SER A 10 -12.21 3.63 3.99
N ALA A 11 -11.25 2.75 3.74
CA ALA A 11 -9.82 3.05 3.86
C ALA A 11 -9.40 4.20 2.93
N ALA A 12 -9.87 4.19 1.68
CA ALA A 12 -9.60 5.25 0.72
C ALA A 12 -10.20 6.59 1.16
N GLU A 13 -11.41 6.60 1.72
CA GLU A 13 -12.05 7.80 2.27
C GLU A 13 -11.29 8.37 3.47
N HIS A 14 -10.89 7.52 4.42
CA HIS A 14 -10.03 7.91 5.53
C HIS A 14 -8.70 8.51 5.03
N SER A 15 -8.06 7.87 4.04
CA SER A 15 -6.83 8.38 3.42
C SER A 15 -7.03 9.75 2.75
N ALA A 16 -8.17 9.96 2.08
CA ALA A 16 -8.50 11.23 1.44
C ALA A 16 -8.76 12.36 2.46
N ARG A 17 -9.26 12.02 3.65
CA ARG A 17 -9.45 12.97 4.77
C ARG A 17 -8.17 13.23 5.58
N GLY A 18 -7.06 12.56 5.27
CA GLY A 18 -5.82 12.63 6.05
C GLY A 18 -5.86 11.81 7.34
N GLU A 19 -6.89 10.99 7.53
CA GLU A 19 -7.07 10.09 8.67
C GLU A 19 -6.25 8.81 8.45
N TYR A 20 -4.93 8.96 8.34
CA TYR A 20 -4.02 7.92 7.87
C TYR A 20 -4.00 6.67 8.73
N GLU A 21 -4.01 6.82 10.06
CA GLU A 21 -4.04 5.68 10.98
C GLU A 21 -5.31 4.84 10.82
N LEU A 22 -6.47 5.48 10.63
CA LEU A 22 -7.73 4.78 10.38
C LEU A 22 -7.70 4.06 9.02
N ALA A 23 -7.14 4.69 7.99
CA ALA A 23 -6.97 4.06 6.69
C ALA A 23 -6.08 2.81 6.76
N LEU A 24 -4.96 2.88 7.49
CA LEU A 24 -4.06 1.74 7.72
C LEU A 24 -4.75 0.63 8.50
N GLN A 25 -5.56 0.96 9.52
CA GLN A 25 -6.35 -0.04 10.24
C GLN A 25 -7.33 -0.78 9.33
N GLU A 26 -8.01 -0.09 8.43
CA GLU A 26 -8.91 -0.73 7.45
C GLU A 26 -8.14 -1.58 6.44
N TYR A 27 -6.98 -1.12 5.95
CA TYR A 27 -6.14 -1.94 5.07
C TYR A 27 -5.59 -3.19 5.76
N ASN A 28 -5.20 -3.11 7.04
CA ASN A 28 -4.77 -4.28 7.81
C ASN A 28 -5.90 -5.31 7.97
N LYS A 29 -7.17 -4.89 8.06
CA LYS A 29 -8.30 -5.83 8.05
C LYS A 29 -8.44 -6.56 6.72
N LEU A 30 -8.09 -5.92 5.60
CA LEU A 30 -8.08 -6.60 4.29
C LEU A 30 -6.99 -7.66 4.23
N LEU A 31 -5.79 -7.33 4.71
CA LEU A 31 -4.65 -8.25 4.71
C LEU A 31 -4.84 -9.43 5.67
N ALA A 32 -5.60 -9.26 6.75
CA ALA A 32 -5.95 -10.36 7.67
C ALA A 32 -6.71 -11.50 6.99
N GLU A 33 -7.46 -11.20 5.91
CA GLU A 33 -8.21 -12.19 5.12
C GLU A 33 -7.44 -12.65 3.89
N ASN A 34 -6.64 -11.78 3.29
CA ASN A 34 -5.75 -12.10 2.18
C ASN A 34 -4.49 -11.22 2.23
N ASP A 35 -3.41 -11.79 2.72
CA ASP A 35 -2.12 -11.10 2.87
C ASP A 35 -1.40 -10.89 1.52
N SER A 36 -1.94 -11.41 0.41
CA SER A 36 -1.30 -11.33 -0.91
C SER A 36 -1.92 -10.29 -1.85
N ASP A 37 -2.63 -9.26 -1.35
CA ASP A 37 -3.10 -8.16 -2.22
C ASP A 37 -2.02 -7.07 -2.36
N ALA A 38 -1.23 -7.18 -3.43
CA ALA A 38 -0.19 -6.19 -3.77
C ALA A 38 -0.71 -4.75 -3.83
N SER A 39 -1.96 -4.55 -4.22
CA SER A 39 -2.55 -3.21 -4.31
C SER A 39 -2.76 -2.58 -2.94
N VAL A 40 -3.06 -3.38 -1.92
CA VAL A 40 -3.23 -2.90 -0.54
C VAL A 40 -1.89 -2.46 0.03
N HIS A 41 -0.83 -3.26 -0.13
CA HIS A 41 0.52 -2.87 0.28
C HIS A 41 0.99 -1.57 -0.42
N ASN A 42 0.75 -1.45 -1.73
CA ASN A 42 1.06 -0.22 -2.46
C ASN A 42 0.29 1.02 -1.92
N LEU A 43 -0.98 0.85 -1.53
CA LEU A 43 -1.78 1.93 -0.93
C LEU A 43 -1.30 2.30 0.49
N MET A 44 -0.90 1.31 1.28
CA MET A 44 -0.30 1.55 2.60
C MET A 44 1.03 2.29 2.49
N GLY A 45 1.89 1.92 1.53
CA GLY A 45 3.13 2.64 1.24
C GLY A 45 2.89 4.12 0.87
N ASP A 46 1.89 4.40 0.04
CA ASP A 46 1.49 5.77 -0.28
C ASP A 46 1.01 6.56 0.95
N ILE A 47 0.34 5.89 1.91
CA ILE A 47 -0.08 6.51 3.16
C ILE A 47 1.14 6.82 4.05
N TYR A 48 2.04 5.87 4.23
CA TYR A 48 3.25 6.08 5.02
C TYR A 48 4.13 7.20 4.45
N LEU A 49 4.24 7.32 3.13
CA LEU A 49 4.89 8.49 2.50
C LEU A 49 4.21 9.81 2.87
N LYS A 50 2.87 9.87 2.88
CA LYS A 50 2.13 11.08 3.28
C LYS A 50 2.30 11.41 4.76
N MET A 51 2.54 10.40 5.60
CA MET A 51 2.88 10.57 7.02
C MET A 51 4.34 10.99 7.24
N GLY A 52 5.19 10.94 6.20
CA GLY A 52 6.62 11.19 6.30
C GLY A 52 7.43 9.98 6.79
N ASP A 53 6.79 8.84 7.01
CA ASP A 53 7.44 7.59 7.41
C ASP A 53 7.94 6.83 6.17
N ARG A 54 9.09 7.28 5.66
CA ARG A 54 9.68 6.69 4.44
C ARG A 54 10.12 5.25 4.63
N GLU A 55 10.55 4.87 5.83
CA GLU A 55 11.02 3.51 6.11
C GLU A 55 9.88 2.51 6.00
N GLN A 56 8.75 2.78 6.67
CA GLN A 56 7.55 1.96 6.53
C GLN A 56 7.01 1.97 5.10
N ALA A 57 7.05 3.11 4.41
CA ALA A 57 6.62 3.19 3.03
C ALA A 57 7.41 2.25 2.11
N ILE A 58 8.75 2.26 2.22
CA ILE A 58 9.61 1.38 1.42
C ILE A 58 9.30 -0.09 1.71
N MET A 59 9.16 -0.47 2.98
CA MET A 59 8.82 -1.85 3.35
C MET A 59 7.49 -2.33 2.73
N GLU A 60 6.44 -1.50 2.76
CA GLU A 60 5.17 -1.87 2.12
C GLU A 60 5.28 -1.91 0.59
N PHE A 61 6.04 -1.00 -0.02
CA PHE A 61 6.28 -1.06 -1.46
C PHE A 61 7.08 -2.29 -1.89
N GLU A 62 8.06 -2.73 -1.10
CA GLU A 62 8.82 -3.95 -1.35
C GLU A 62 7.92 -5.19 -1.35
N ARG A 63 7.03 -5.32 -0.35
CA ARG A 63 6.00 -6.39 -0.35
C ARG A 63 5.11 -6.34 -1.58
N ALA A 64 4.65 -5.16 -1.98
CA ALA A 64 3.86 -5.01 -3.19
C ALA A 64 4.64 -5.43 -4.46
N ILE A 65 5.93 -5.13 -4.55
CA ILE A 65 6.80 -5.52 -5.67
C ILE A 65 6.96 -7.04 -5.73
N GLU A 66 7.20 -7.69 -4.59
CA GLU A 66 7.32 -9.14 -4.48
C GLU A 66 6.07 -9.82 -5.03
N ILE A 67 4.90 -9.46 -4.50
CA ILE A 67 3.62 -10.04 -4.91
C ILE A 67 3.34 -9.76 -6.40
N TYR A 68 3.52 -8.51 -6.87
CA TYR A 68 3.32 -8.21 -8.29
C TYR A 68 4.24 -9.01 -9.21
N THR A 69 5.46 -9.34 -8.75
CA THR A 69 6.41 -10.14 -9.52
C THR A 69 5.98 -11.62 -9.54
N GLU A 70 5.53 -12.15 -8.41
CA GLU A 70 4.96 -13.50 -8.30
C GLU A 70 3.73 -13.69 -9.19
N GLU A 71 2.86 -12.67 -9.27
CA GLU A 71 1.68 -12.66 -10.14
C GLU A 71 1.98 -12.28 -11.61
N ALA A 72 3.25 -12.10 -11.96
CA ALA A 72 3.72 -11.67 -13.29
C ALA A 72 3.19 -10.30 -13.76
N PHE A 73 2.73 -9.45 -12.84
CA PHE A 73 2.37 -8.05 -13.07
C PHE A 73 3.59 -7.12 -13.07
N PHE A 74 4.56 -7.41 -13.94
CA PHE A 74 5.86 -6.71 -13.97
C PHE A 74 5.75 -5.19 -14.19
N THR A 75 4.75 -4.73 -14.94
CA THR A 75 4.53 -3.28 -15.16
C THR A 75 4.16 -2.59 -13.84
N ASN A 76 3.36 -3.24 -12.99
CA ASN A 76 3.00 -2.74 -11.68
C ASN A 76 4.20 -2.73 -10.75
N ALA A 77 4.96 -3.83 -10.71
CA ALA A 77 6.21 -3.91 -9.95
C ALA A 77 7.17 -2.76 -10.33
N VAL A 78 7.41 -2.52 -11.62
CA VAL A 78 8.26 -1.41 -12.10
C VAL A 78 7.72 -0.04 -11.67
N ALA A 79 6.40 0.16 -11.67
CA ALA A 79 5.80 1.40 -11.20
C ALA A 79 6.05 1.62 -9.70
N VAL A 80 5.96 0.57 -8.89
CA VAL A 80 6.23 0.63 -7.45
C VAL A 80 7.73 0.79 -7.16
N CYS A 81 8.62 0.13 -7.91
CA CYS A 81 10.07 0.36 -7.79
C CYS A 81 10.45 1.83 -7.98
N LYS A 82 9.79 2.53 -8.92
CA LYS A 82 10.02 3.98 -9.09
C LYS A 82 9.59 4.80 -7.87
N LYS A 83 8.59 4.34 -7.11
CA LYS A 83 8.19 4.99 -5.85
C LYS A 83 9.25 4.76 -4.77
N VAL A 84 9.76 3.53 -4.63
CA VAL A 84 10.87 3.21 -3.71
C VAL A 84 12.10 4.07 -4.01
N LEU A 85 12.52 4.13 -5.28
CA LEU A 85 13.69 4.93 -5.68
C LEU A 85 13.53 6.42 -5.34
N ARG A 86 12.32 6.98 -5.52
CA ARG A 86 12.03 8.37 -5.15
C ARG A 86 12.04 8.56 -3.63
N ALA A 87 11.48 7.61 -2.89
CA ALA A 87 11.44 7.65 -1.43
C ALA A 87 12.83 7.54 -0.80
N ASP A 88 13.71 6.73 -1.38
CA ASP A 88 15.08 6.51 -0.91
C ASP A 88 16.03 7.65 -1.32
N SER A 89 15.85 8.24 -2.51
CA SER A 89 16.68 9.36 -2.99
C SER A 89 16.55 10.66 -2.18
N ASP A 90 15.56 10.76 -1.32
CA ASP A 90 15.32 11.92 -0.45
C ASP A 90 15.93 11.76 0.97
N ARG A 91 16.76 10.73 1.20
CA ARG A 91 17.43 10.43 2.47
C ARG A 91 18.84 11.04 2.54
#